data_AF-A0A1M5A5E3-F1
#
_entry.id   AF-A0A1M5A5E3-F1
#
_cell.length_a   1.000
_cell.length_b   1.000
_cell.length_c   1.000
_cell.angle_alpha   90.00
_cell.angle_beta   90.00
_cell.angle_gamma   90.00
#
_symmetry.space_group_name_H-M   'P 1'
#
loop_
_entity.id
_entity.type
_entity.pdbx_description
1 polymer ?
#
loop_
_entity_poly.entity_id
_entity_poly.type
_entity_poly.pdbx_seq_one_letter_code
_entity_poly.pdbx_strand_id
1 'polypeptide(L)'
;MHNPMEWVDPLGLTGCKNKKTTYEAESRKDALRQAKRDAGVPMSQQPKVEHVDLLNGYGEKVLDKNGLPVRAREYHYTNMNGEHVVIQEHSLGHTKVTPLHGLEPHFNVRQVDQHTGEVLNTSNFPGTHGHYNF
;
A
#
# COMPACT_ATOMS: atom_id res chain seq x y z
N MET A 1 -18.05 26.84 1.05
CA MET A 1 -17.29 27.65 2.04
C MET A 1 -16.36 26.70 2.76
N HIS A 2 -15.05 26.86 2.62
CA HIS A 2 -14.06 26.14 3.44
C HIS A 2 -13.85 26.97 4.71
N ASN A 3 -13.98 26.36 5.88
CA ASN A 3 -13.73 27.01 7.16
C ASN A 3 -12.20 27.17 7.33
N PRO A 4 -11.66 28.39 7.43
CA PRO A 4 -10.20 28.63 7.51
C PRO A 4 -9.62 28.40 8.92
N MET A 5 -10.37 27.75 9.81
CA MET A 5 -9.96 27.44 11.19
C MET A 5 -9.48 25.98 11.36
N GLU A 6 -8.94 25.38 10.31
CA GLU A 6 -8.19 24.13 10.48
C GLU A 6 -6.88 24.45 11.22
N TRP A 7 -6.63 23.69 12.30
CA TRP A 7 -5.42 23.76 13.08
C TRP A 7 -4.21 23.56 12.17
N VAL A 8 -3.40 24.61 12.01
CA VAL A 8 -2.11 24.55 11.32
C VAL A 8 -1.09 24.06 12.33
N ASP A 9 -0.53 22.86 12.12
CA ASP A 9 0.56 22.34 12.95
C ASP A 9 1.79 23.26 12.81
N PRO A 10 2.15 24.05 13.85
CA PRO A 10 3.21 25.04 13.75
C PRO A 10 4.61 24.41 13.61
N LEU A 11 4.73 23.11 13.87
CA LEU A 11 5.97 22.34 13.82
C LEU A 11 6.02 21.39 12.61
N GLY A 12 4.93 21.28 11.84
CA GLY A 12 4.80 20.29 10.76
C GLY A 12 4.89 18.85 11.26
N LEU A 13 4.55 18.60 12.53
CA LEU A 13 4.56 17.28 13.17
C LEU A 13 3.32 16.44 12.86
N THR A 14 2.36 16.95 12.07
CA THR A 14 1.28 16.18 11.45
C THR A 14 1.95 15.09 10.63
N GLY A 15 2.00 13.90 11.23
CA GLY A 15 3.11 12.98 11.04
C GLY A 15 3.39 12.65 9.57
N CYS A 16 4.64 12.86 9.16
CA CYS A 16 5.14 12.38 7.88
C CYS A 16 4.72 10.91 7.70
N LYS A 17 3.99 10.65 6.62
CA LYS A 17 3.51 9.32 6.26
C LYS A 17 4.68 8.35 6.22
N ASN A 18 4.52 7.21 6.88
CA ASN A 18 5.58 6.22 7.00
C ASN A 18 4.99 4.81 7.14
N LYS A 19 5.86 3.80 7.18
CA LYS A 19 5.48 2.38 7.29
C LYS A 19 4.55 2.05 8.48
N LYS A 20 4.50 2.87 9.52
CA LYS A 20 3.65 2.68 10.71
C LYS A 20 2.34 3.46 10.65
N THR A 21 2.16 4.38 9.69
CA THR A 21 0.88 5.12 9.55
C THR A 21 -0.11 4.33 8.70
N THR A 22 -1.39 4.52 8.97
CA THR A 22 -2.49 3.93 8.19
C THR A 22 -3.37 5.02 7.58
N TYR A 23 -4.10 4.67 6.53
CA TYR A 23 -5.20 5.45 5.97
C TYR A 23 -6.43 4.56 5.94
N GLU A 24 -7.49 4.98 6.64
CA GLU A 24 -8.77 4.24 6.71
C GLU A 24 -9.71 4.79 5.63
N ALA A 25 -9.91 4.04 4.56
CA ALA A 25 -10.74 4.47 3.44
C ALA A 25 -12.20 4.01 3.59
N GLU A 26 -13.13 4.73 2.97
CA GLU A 26 -14.54 4.32 2.93
C GLU A 26 -14.78 3.11 2.01
N SER A 27 -13.84 2.85 1.09
CA SER A 27 -13.93 1.73 0.16
C SER A 27 -12.57 1.36 -0.41
N ARG A 28 -12.49 0.14 -0.96
CA ARG A 28 -11.32 -0.34 -1.71
C ARG A 28 -10.88 0.62 -2.82
N LYS A 29 -11.85 1.22 -3.51
CA LYS A 29 -11.57 2.19 -4.58
C LYS A 29 -10.95 3.45 -4.01
N ASP A 30 -11.43 3.92 -2.88
CA ASP A 30 -10.88 5.11 -2.24
C ASP A 30 -9.46 4.88 -1.71
N ALA A 31 -9.21 3.76 -1.03
CA ALA A 31 -7.88 3.35 -0.60
C ALA A 31 -6.88 3.31 -1.75
N LEU A 32 -7.24 2.66 -2.87
CA LEU A 32 -6.39 2.60 -4.06
C LEU A 32 -6.14 4.00 -4.65
N ARG A 33 -7.16 4.87 -4.68
CA ARG A 33 -7.00 6.23 -5.19
C ARG A 33 -6.10 7.08 -4.29
N GLN A 34 -6.19 6.94 -2.97
CA GLN A 34 -5.31 7.65 -2.05
C GLN A 34 -3.86 7.13 -2.15
N ALA A 35 -3.66 5.82 -2.24
CA ALA A 35 -2.34 5.24 -2.47
C ALA A 35 -1.69 5.76 -3.77
N LYS A 36 -2.46 5.84 -4.86
CA LYS A 36 -1.98 6.45 -6.12
C LYS A 36 -1.60 7.93 -5.95
N ARG A 37 -2.45 8.73 -5.28
CA ARG A 37 -2.17 10.16 -5.03
C ARG A 37 -0.86 10.34 -4.27
N ASP A 38 -0.68 9.60 -3.19
CA ASP A 38 0.48 9.70 -2.31
C ASP A 38 1.77 9.26 -3.00
N ALA A 39 1.69 8.23 -3.85
CA ALA A 39 2.82 7.76 -4.63
C ALA A 39 3.09 8.58 -5.90
N GLY A 40 2.33 9.65 -6.15
CA GLY A 40 2.46 10.49 -7.34
C GLY A 40 2.08 9.78 -8.65
N VAL A 41 1.23 8.76 -8.60
CA VAL A 41 0.77 8.00 -9.78
C VAL A 41 -0.41 8.72 -10.44
N PRO A 42 -0.37 8.98 -11.76
CA PRO A 42 -1.50 9.58 -12.46
C PRO A 42 -2.80 8.78 -12.27
N MET A 43 -3.87 9.45 -11.87
CA MET A 43 -5.13 8.78 -11.55
C MET A 43 -5.74 8.03 -12.73
N SER A 44 -5.46 8.46 -13.96
CA SER A 44 -5.88 7.83 -15.22
C SER A 44 -5.00 6.66 -15.65
N GLN A 45 -3.78 6.51 -15.10
CA GLN A 45 -2.88 5.42 -15.50
C GLN A 45 -3.50 4.06 -15.12
N GLN A 46 -3.54 3.16 -16.10
CA GLN A 46 -3.91 1.76 -15.91
C GLN A 46 -2.67 0.96 -15.50
N PRO A 47 -2.77 0.08 -14.50
CA PRO A 47 -1.65 -0.74 -14.07
C PRO A 47 -1.43 -1.93 -15.01
N LYS A 48 -0.21 -2.45 -15.03
CA LYS A 48 0.00 -3.88 -15.29
C LYS A 48 -0.35 -4.64 -14.01
N VAL A 49 -1.13 -5.72 -14.13
CA VAL A 49 -1.60 -6.52 -12.98
C VAL A 49 -0.86 -7.85 -12.97
N GLU A 50 -0.26 -8.18 -11.83
CA GLU A 50 0.42 -9.45 -11.61
C GLU A 50 -0.11 -10.15 -10.35
N HIS A 51 0.10 -11.47 -10.28
CA HIS A 51 -0.27 -12.30 -9.14
C HIS A 51 0.95 -13.02 -8.60
N VAL A 52 1.42 -12.57 -7.43
CA VAL A 52 2.63 -13.07 -6.78
C VAL A 52 2.27 -13.85 -5.53
N ASP A 53 3.14 -14.76 -5.11
CA ASP A 53 2.98 -15.42 -3.81
C ASP A 53 3.20 -14.37 -2.71
N LEU A 54 2.28 -14.30 -1.76
CA LEU A 54 2.39 -13.43 -0.60
C LEU A 54 3.54 -13.94 0.27
N LEU A 55 4.50 -13.06 0.56
CA LEU A 55 5.63 -13.37 1.42
C LEU A 55 5.42 -12.77 2.82
N ASN A 56 5.87 -13.49 3.85
CA ASN A 56 5.94 -12.96 5.19
C ASN A 56 7.12 -11.98 5.34
N GLY A 57 7.28 -11.39 6.54
CA GLY A 57 8.37 -10.45 6.83
C GLY A 57 9.79 -11.04 6.74
N TYR A 58 9.93 -12.37 6.59
CA TYR A 58 11.18 -13.10 6.43
C TYR A 58 11.42 -13.59 4.99
N GLY A 59 10.50 -13.28 4.06
CA GLY A 59 10.61 -13.69 2.65
C GLY A 59 10.07 -15.09 2.34
N GLU A 60 9.41 -15.74 3.29
CA GLU A 60 8.80 -17.06 3.10
C GLU A 60 7.36 -16.95 2.61
N LYS A 61 6.90 -17.93 1.84
CA LYS A 61 5.52 -17.95 1.32
C LYS A 61 4.52 -18.12 2.47
N VAL A 62 3.51 -17.25 2.50
CA VAL A 62 2.33 -17.42 3.34
C VAL A 62 1.46 -18.50 2.73
N LEU A 63 1.12 -19.54 3.50
CA LEU A 63 0.30 -20.65 3.05
C LEU A 63 -1.14 -20.54 3.58
N ASP A 64 -2.11 -21.00 2.79
CA ASP A 64 -3.50 -21.13 3.20
C ASP A 64 -3.72 -22.41 4.05
N LYS A 65 -4.98 -22.64 4.47
CA LYS A 65 -5.37 -23.82 5.26
C LYS A 65 -5.12 -25.17 4.58
N ASN A 66 -4.94 -25.18 3.25
CA ASN A 66 -4.67 -26.36 2.45
C ASN A 66 -3.16 -26.51 2.16
N GLY A 67 -2.32 -25.62 2.67
CA GLY A 67 -0.88 -25.61 2.42
C GLY A 67 -0.47 -24.99 1.07
N LEU A 68 -1.39 -24.29 0.38
CA LEU A 68 -1.10 -23.63 -0.89
C LEU A 68 -0.67 -22.17 -0.67
N PRO A 69 0.28 -21.64 -1.45
CA PRO A 69 0.66 -20.23 -1.35
C PRO A 69 -0.53 -19.30 -1.55
N VAL A 70 -0.72 -18.38 -0.60
CA VAL A 70 -1.64 -17.25 -0.74
C VAL A 70 -1.07 -16.35 -1.83
N ARG A 71 -1.91 -15.94 -2.79
CA ARG A 71 -1.47 -15.05 -3.88
C ARG A 71 -1.98 -13.63 -3.64
N ALA A 72 -1.05 -12.68 -3.58
CA ALA A 72 -1.35 -11.25 -3.58
C ALA A 72 -1.49 -10.74 -5.02
N ARG A 73 -2.23 -9.65 -5.19
CA ARG A 73 -2.33 -8.95 -6.47
C ARG A 73 -1.46 -7.70 -6.43
N GLU A 74 -0.62 -7.53 -7.44
CA GLU A 74 0.25 -6.36 -7.59
C GLU A 74 -0.23 -5.49 -8.74
N TYR A 75 -0.23 -4.19 -8.50
CA TYR A 75 -0.52 -3.16 -9.48
C TYR A 75 0.75 -2.37 -9.76
N HIS A 76 1.33 -2.56 -10.95
CA HIS A 76 2.56 -1.89 -11.35
C HIS A 76 2.22 -0.60 -12.10
N TYR A 77 2.79 0.50 -11.62
CA TYR A 77 2.60 1.85 -12.12
C TYR A 77 3.95 2.54 -12.35
N THR A 78 3.88 3.69 -13.03
CA THR A 78 4.99 4.64 -13.11
C THR A 78 4.49 5.99 -12.62
N ASN A 79 5.14 6.56 -11.62
CA ASN A 79 4.74 7.85 -11.07
C ASN A 79 5.13 9.01 -12.00
N MET A 80 4.72 10.23 -11.64
CA MET A 80 5.04 11.45 -12.40
C MET A 80 6.53 11.77 -12.47
N ASN A 81 7.36 11.19 -11.60
CA ASN A 81 8.81 11.33 -11.61
C ASN A 81 9.50 10.25 -12.47
N GLY A 82 8.75 9.32 -13.07
CA GLY A 82 9.28 8.19 -13.83
C GLY A 82 9.69 6.99 -12.99
N GLU A 83 9.41 6.98 -11.69
CA GLU A 83 9.76 5.89 -10.78
C GLU A 83 8.72 4.77 -10.84
N HIS A 84 9.19 3.52 -10.73
CA HIS A 84 8.33 2.35 -10.63
C HIS A 84 7.70 2.27 -9.25
N VAL A 85 6.37 2.16 -9.21
CA VAL A 85 5.58 2.04 -7.99
C VAL A 85 4.74 0.78 -8.07
N VAL A 86 4.79 -0.04 -7.03
CA VAL A 86 3.92 -1.22 -6.91
C VAL A 86 2.95 -1.03 -5.76
N ILE A 87 1.66 -1.15 -6.05
CA ILE A 87 0.62 -1.21 -5.02
C ILE A 87 0.23 -2.67 -4.86
N GLN A 88 0.57 -3.28 -3.72
CA GLN A 88 0.23 -4.66 -3.39
C GLN A 88 -1.08 -4.71 -2.62
N GLU A 89 -1.95 -5.64 -2.97
CA GLU A 89 -3.23 -5.87 -2.31
C GLU A 89 -3.20 -7.09 -1.39
N HIS A 90 -3.55 -6.87 -0.12
CA HIS A 90 -3.66 -7.89 0.91
C HIS A 90 -5.13 -8.13 1.31
N SER A 91 -6.01 -8.30 0.32
CA SER A 91 -7.43 -8.57 0.58
C SER A 91 -7.73 -10.05 0.90
N LEU A 92 -6.85 -10.96 0.48
CA LEU A 92 -6.97 -12.40 0.68
C LEU A 92 -6.03 -12.82 1.80
N GLY A 93 -6.41 -12.65 3.07
CA GLY A 93 -5.45 -12.87 4.17
C GLY A 93 -5.97 -13.27 5.55
N HIS A 94 -7.19 -12.94 5.99
CA HIS A 94 -7.50 -13.08 7.42
C HIS A 94 -8.90 -13.64 7.72
N THR A 95 -8.97 -14.94 7.97
CA THR A 95 -10.14 -15.63 8.57
C THR A 95 -10.37 -15.31 10.05
N LYS A 96 -9.50 -14.50 10.69
CA LYS A 96 -9.67 -13.98 12.05
C LYS A 96 -9.09 -12.57 12.11
N VAL A 97 -9.96 -11.60 12.37
CA VAL A 97 -9.59 -10.17 12.41
C VAL A 97 -9.62 -9.72 13.87
N THR A 98 -8.46 -9.27 14.37
CA THR A 98 -8.42 -8.30 15.47
C THR A 98 -8.19 -6.94 14.80
N PRO A 99 -9.04 -5.93 15.06
CA PRO A 99 -8.90 -4.61 14.43
C PRO A 99 -7.52 -3.99 14.67
N LEU A 100 -7.01 -3.19 13.71
CA LEU A 100 -5.77 -2.37 13.83
C LEU A 100 -4.41 -3.11 13.84
N HIS A 101 -4.39 -4.41 13.50
CA HIS A 101 -3.14 -5.21 13.49
C HIS A 101 -2.63 -5.55 12.08
N GLY A 102 -3.05 -4.83 11.04
CA GLY A 102 -2.65 -5.10 9.65
C GLY A 102 -3.28 -6.38 9.08
N LEU A 103 -4.35 -6.87 9.71
CA LEU A 103 -5.10 -8.07 9.30
C LEU A 103 -6.35 -7.71 8.47
N GLU A 104 -6.73 -6.44 8.41
CA GLU A 104 -7.83 -5.97 7.56
C GLU A 104 -7.38 -5.93 6.09
N PRO A 105 -8.30 -6.06 5.12
CA PRO A 105 -7.98 -5.81 3.72
C PRO A 105 -7.34 -4.45 3.54
N HIS A 106 -6.13 -4.44 2.97
CA HIS A 106 -5.39 -3.20 2.77
C HIS A 106 -4.51 -3.25 1.53
N PHE A 107 -4.04 -2.08 1.13
CA PHE A 107 -2.93 -1.95 0.20
C PHE A 107 -1.65 -1.52 0.90
N ASN A 108 -0.51 -1.98 0.38
CA ASN A 108 0.81 -1.40 0.66
C ASN A 108 1.38 -0.81 -0.62
N VAL A 109 2.10 0.30 -0.50
CA VAL A 109 2.87 0.86 -1.62
C VAL A 109 4.35 0.52 -1.42
N ARG A 110 4.92 -0.19 -2.39
CA ARG A 110 6.29 -0.70 -2.37
C ARG A 110 7.17 0.03 -3.36
N GLN A 111 8.44 0.13 -2.99
CA GLN A 111 9.52 0.48 -3.89
C GLN A 111 9.89 -0.71 -4.77
N VAL A 112 10.41 -0.41 -5.95
CA VAL A 112 11.04 -1.37 -6.86
C VAL A 112 12.52 -1.04 -6.92
N ASP A 113 13.37 -2.05 -6.80
CA ASP A 113 14.80 -1.88 -6.99
C ASP A 113 15.08 -1.46 -8.44
N GLN A 114 15.80 -0.35 -8.62
CA GLN A 114 16.05 0.21 -9.96
C GLN A 114 17.04 -0.62 -10.80
N HIS A 115 17.80 -1.52 -10.18
CA HIS A 115 18.81 -2.34 -10.83
C HIS A 115 18.27 -3.74 -11.17
N THR A 116 17.55 -4.36 -10.24
CA THR A 116 17.04 -5.72 -10.40
C THR A 116 15.60 -5.76 -10.92
N GLY A 117 14.84 -4.67 -10.74
CA GLY A 117 13.41 -4.62 -11.04
C GLY A 117 12.55 -5.39 -10.02
N GLU A 118 13.14 -5.84 -8.91
CA GLU A 118 12.44 -6.61 -7.88
C GLU A 118 11.61 -5.70 -6.98
N VAL A 119 10.41 -6.16 -6.62
CA VAL A 119 9.55 -5.50 -5.64
C VAL A 119 10.12 -5.70 -4.25
N LEU A 120 10.45 -4.62 -3.56
CA LEU A 120 10.97 -4.65 -2.20
C LEU A 120 9.82 -4.87 -1.21
N ASN A 121 9.42 -6.13 -0.99
CA ASN A 121 8.22 -6.53 -0.24
C ASN A 121 8.12 -5.99 1.20
N THR A 122 9.22 -5.59 1.84
CA THR A 122 9.21 -5.00 3.19
C THR A 122 9.41 -3.48 3.19
N SER A 123 9.57 -2.87 2.02
CA SER A 123 9.76 -1.43 1.83
C SER A 123 8.45 -0.64 2.03
N ASN A 124 8.59 0.67 2.18
CA ASN A 124 7.48 1.62 2.10
C ASN A 124 7.88 2.72 1.11
N PHE A 125 7.02 3.03 0.15
CA PHE A 125 7.31 4.11 -0.78
C PHE A 125 7.35 5.47 -0.04
N PRO A 126 8.30 6.36 -0.33
CA PRO A 126 8.41 7.63 0.39
C PRO A 126 7.14 8.47 0.19
N GLY A 127 6.63 9.06 1.27
CA GLY A 127 5.41 9.86 1.23
C GLY A 127 4.10 9.05 1.24
N THR A 128 4.15 7.72 1.37
CA THR A 128 2.95 6.87 1.49
C THR A 128 2.73 6.35 2.90
N HIS A 129 1.48 6.07 3.24
CA HIS A 129 1.14 5.31 4.45
C HIS A 129 1.65 3.88 4.32
N GLY A 130 1.97 3.27 5.46
CA GLY A 130 2.28 1.85 5.53
C GLY A 130 1.11 1.01 5.09
N HIS A 131 -0.11 1.36 5.46
CA HIS A 131 -1.33 0.61 5.14
C HIS A 131 -2.43 1.55 4.65
N TYR A 132 -3.11 1.16 3.58
CA TYR A 132 -4.33 1.79 3.08
C TYR A 132 -5.48 0.79 3.24
N ASN A 133 -6.17 0.85 4.37
CA ASN A 133 -7.22 -0.08 4.78
C ASN A 133 -8.54 0.24 4.08
N PHE A 134 -9.39 -0.78 3.89
CA PHE A 134 -10.71 -0.66 3.26
C PHE A 134 -11.65 -1.83 3.54
#